data_AF-A0A916JER9-F1
#
_entry.id   AF-A0A916JER9-F1
#
_cell.length_a   1.000
_cell.length_b   1.000
_cell.length_c   1.000
_cell.angle_alpha   90.00
_cell.angle_beta   90.00
_cell.angle_gamma   90.00
#
_symmetry.space_group_name_H-M   'P 1'
#
loop_
_entity.id
_entity.type
_entity.pdbx_description
1 polymer ?
#
loop_
_entity_poly.entity_id
_entity_poly.type
_entity_poly.pdbx_seq_one_letter_code
_entity_poly.pdbx_strand_id
1 'polypeptide(L)'
;MIQKIQLTLFTLVILTALVISFFVLRNQRMKSVWTAPYFSAAENLSFGGDFLMDQNDIIAFDLLDNRTKEDHYVFKKSDHLTHYNYNPIGYAYLIYLARIIFPFAGHQLAIILFQGLTFVILAILILSELETSRKRYLFLFLFALNPLIIRFVVFNLYYFWQILVSGLILLIYYNFRPRTYLLPLILLPFIIITRPTTITLLPLLFLVCYQKLSFTKLAGITAYCLVIVLLCYKPTEKNIWHSAYAGIGAYPNPYNVHLSDNDAYALFDKKMGYKLSASLGGNYYDKATIQIYQRITRDEVLRLLRINPWLFIKNAVLNTFQSFGLGYLNRWPVWINYFSAFLGFVYALTLLLRKQYFIIAGIILGSISFTPYYPPIPAYMYGNYAFIIAGILLILNRSLPLVKFRKSSVS
;
A
#
# COMPACT_ATOMS: atom_id res chain seq x y z
N MET A 1 -24.60 -26.37 -7.99
CA MET A 1 -25.08 -25.41 -9.01
C MET A 1 -25.26 -24.00 -8.44
N ILE A 2 -26.02 -23.84 -7.34
CA ILE A 2 -26.30 -22.55 -6.67
C ILE A 2 -25.03 -21.72 -6.37
N GLN A 3 -23.98 -22.34 -5.82
CA GLN A 3 -22.73 -21.63 -5.51
C GLN A 3 -22.04 -21.06 -6.75
N LYS A 4 -22.07 -21.76 -7.89
CA LYS A 4 -21.47 -21.28 -9.14
C LYS A 4 -22.21 -20.06 -9.67
N ILE A 5 -23.55 -20.11 -9.69
CA ILE A 5 -24.40 -18.99 -10.09
C ILE A 5 -24.15 -17.78 -9.18
N GLN A 6 -24.08 -17.99 -7.86
CA GLN A 6 -23.80 -16.94 -6.89
C GLN A 6 -22.43 -16.28 -7.15
N LEU A 7 -21.38 -17.06 -7.38
CA LEU A 7 -20.04 -16.53 -7.68
C LEU A 7 -20.02 -15.75 -9.00
N THR A 8 -20.71 -16.23 -10.05
CA THR A 8 -20.85 -15.50 -11.31
C THR A 8 -21.51 -14.13 -11.10
N LEU A 9 -22.61 -14.08 -10.34
CA LEU A 9 -23.28 -12.82 -10.00
C LEU A 9 -22.35 -11.88 -9.21
N PHE A 10 -21.63 -12.41 -8.22
CA PHE A 10 -20.65 -11.60 -7.48
C PHE A 10 -19.55 -11.04 -8.38
N THR A 11 -19.02 -11.83 -9.31
CA THR A 11 -18.04 -11.37 -10.30
C THR A 11 -18.61 -10.21 -11.12
N LEU A 12 -19.82 -10.35 -11.65
CA LEU A 12 -20.46 -9.29 -12.45
C LEU A 12 -20.67 -8.01 -11.65
N VAL A 13 -21.11 -8.12 -10.39
CA VAL A 13 -21.31 -6.95 -9.52
C VAL A 13 -19.99 -6.26 -9.19
N ILE A 14 -18.93 -7.00 -8.87
CA ILE A 14 -17.60 -6.43 -8.60
C ILE A 14 -17.05 -5.75 -9.85
N LEU A 15 -17.13 -6.39 -11.02
CA LEU A 15 -16.70 -5.80 -12.28
C LEU A 15 -17.47 -4.51 -12.59
N THR A 16 -18.79 -4.51 -12.42
CA THR A 16 -19.62 -3.33 -12.62
C THR A 16 -19.20 -2.19 -11.69
N ALA A 17 -18.98 -2.50 -10.41
CA ALA A 17 -18.53 -1.51 -9.42
C ALA A 17 -17.14 -0.92 -9.77
N LEU A 18 -16.21 -1.76 -10.25
CA LEU A 18 -14.90 -1.31 -10.73
C LEU A 18 -15.01 -0.40 -11.96
N VAL A 19 -15.82 -0.77 -12.94
CA VAL A 19 -16.03 0.04 -14.16
C VAL A 19 -16.64 1.39 -13.81
N ILE A 20 -17.72 1.41 -13.01
CA ILE A 20 -18.33 2.66 -12.55
C ILE A 20 -17.31 3.51 -11.81
N SER A 21 -16.58 2.92 -10.86
CA SER A 21 -15.61 3.65 -10.05
C SER A 21 -14.43 4.16 -10.87
N PHE A 22 -13.99 3.42 -11.89
CA PHE A 22 -12.95 3.87 -12.82
C PHE A 22 -13.34 5.17 -13.50
N PHE A 23 -14.58 5.27 -14.00
CA PHE A 23 -15.07 6.49 -14.65
C PHE A 23 -15.33 7.62 -13.66
N VAL A 24 -15.97 7.34 -12.52
CA VAL A 24 -16.30 8.35 -11.50
C VAL A 24 -15.05 8.93 -10.84
N LEU A 25 -14.04 8.10 -10.56
CA LEU A 25 -12.82 8.48 -9.82
C LEU A 25 -11.65 8.83 -10.75
N ARG A 26 -11.84 8.84 -12.07
CA ARG A 26 -10.79 9.09 -13.07
C ARG A 26 -10.00 10.37 -12.81
N ASN A 27 -10.69 11.44 -12.40
CA ASN A 27 -10.09 12.75 -12.14
C ASN A 27 -9.39 12.83 -10.78
N GLN A 28 -9.55 11.82 -9.91
CA GLN A 28 -8.97 11.77 -8.57
C GLN A 28 -7.68 10.95 -8.50
N ARG A 29 -7.11 10.59 -9.66
CA ARG A 29 -5.84 9.87 -9.78
C ARG A 29 -4.65 10.70 -9.29
N MET A 30 -3.53 10.03 -9.08
CA MET A 30 -2.30 10.69 -8.69
C MET A 30 -1.80 11.62 -9.80
N LYS A 31 -1.12 12.71 -9.41
CA LYS A 31 -0.50 13.64 -10.36
C LYS A 31 0.60 12.94 -11.16
N SER A 32 0.71 13.32 -12.43
CA SER A 32 1.63 12.72 -13.39
C SER A 32 3.09 12.82 -12.98
N VAL A 33 3.52 13.91 -12.34
CA VAL A 33 4.86 14.04 -11.74
C VAL A 33 5.27 12.88 -10.81
N TRP A 34 4.31 12.21 -10.17
CA TRP A 34 4.58 11.07 -9.26
C TRP A 34 4.46 9.70 -9.93
N THR A 35 3.71 9.60 -11.04
CA THR A 35 3.41 8.31 -11.69
C THR A 35 4.19 8.11 -12.99
N ALA A 36 4.37 9.17 -13.78
CA ALA A 36 5.08 9.15 -15.06
C ALA A 36 6.52 8.63 -14.97
N PRO A 37 7.32 8.92 -13.92
CA PRO A 37 8.63 8.29 -13.74
C PRO A 37 8.57 6.76 -13.79
N TYR A 38 7.55 6.15 -13.19
CA TYR A 38 7.38 4.69 -13.24
C TYR A 38 6.99 4.19 -14.62
N PHE A 39 6.16 4.93 -15.36
CA PHE A 39 5.73 4.55 -16.70
C PHE A 39 6.87 4.65 -17.72
N SER A 40 7.69 5.71 -17.63
CA SER A 40 8.90 5.87 -18.44
C SER A 40 9.93 4.80 -18.10
N ALA A 41 10.15 4.54 -16.80
CA ALA A 41 11.09 3.50 -16.38
C ALA A 41 10.64 2.09 -16.74
N ALA A 42 9.33 1.80 -16.73
CA ALA A 42 8.83 0.51 -17.17
C ALA A 42 9.16 0.23 -18.64
N GLU A 43 9.21 1.25 -19.50
CA GLU A 43 9.61 1.10 -20.90
C GLU A 43 11.12 0.90 -21.08
N ASN A 44 11.90 1.57 -20.23
CA ASN A 44 13.36 1.55 -20.26
C ASN A 44 13.97 0.51 -19.31
N LEU A 45 13.14 -0.39 -18.76
CA LEU A 45 13.53 -1.33 -17.72
C LEU A 45 14.36 -2.47 -18.30
N SER A 46 15.53 -2.71 -17.70
CA SER A 46 16.24 -3.99 -17.84
C SER A 46 16.14 -4.79 -16.53
N PHE A 47 16.16 -6.11 -16.63
CA PHE A 47 16.07 -6.98 -15.47
C PHE A 47 17.30 -6.79 -14.57
N GLY A 48 17.08 -6.37 -13.32
CA GLY A 48 18.15 -5.94 -12.40
C GLY A 48 18.86 -4.61 -12.74
N GLY A 49 18.41 -3.93 -13.79
CA GLY A 49 18.92 -2.62 -14.20
C GLY A 49 18.54 -1.49 -13.26
N ASP A 50 19.10 -0.31 -13.52
CA ASP A 50 18.81 0.88 -12.74
C ASP A 50 17.45 1.50 -13.06
N PHE A 51 16.92 2.27 -12.13
CA PHE A 51 15.68 3.03 -12.34
C PHE A 51 16.01 4.26 -13.19
N LEU A 52 15.84 4.11 -14.50
CA LEU A 52 16.13 5.12 -15.51
C LEU A 52 14.83 5.67 -16.12
N MET A 53 14.78 6.98 -16.38
CA MET A 53 13.62 7.62 -17.00
C MET A 53 14.03 8.69 -18.02
N ASP A 54 13.18 8.90 -19.01
CA ASP A 54 13.27 10.02 -19.96
C ASP A 54 12.44 11.20 -19.44
N GLN A 55 13.11 12.28 -19.08
CA GLN A 55 12.47 13.47 -18.54
C GLN A 55 11.60 14.19 -19.57
N ASN A 56 11.97 14.19 -20.86
CA ASN A 56 11.19 14.84 -21.91
C ASN A 56 9.88 14.10 -22.16
N ASP A 57 9.91 12.77 -22.16
CA ASP A 57 8.70 11.94 -22.30
C ASP A 57 7.74 12.14 -21.10
N ILE A 58 8.31 12.31 -19.90
CA ILE A 58 7.52 12.66 -18.70
C ILE A 58 6.87 14.04 -18.83
N ILE A 59 7.59 15.05 -19.33
CA ILE A 59 7.03 16.40 -19.57
C ILE A 59 5.89 16.30 -20.59
N ALA A 60 6.10 15.58 -21.69
CA ALA A 60 5.07 15.39 -22.72
C ALA A 60 3.80 14.74 -22.14
N PHE A 61 3.94 13.76 -21.26
CA PHE A 61 2.82 13.13 -20.56
C PHE A 61 2.13 14.07 -19.55
N ASP A 62 2.88 14.88 -18.80
CA ASP A 62 2.33 15.84 -17.81
C ASP A 62 1.55 16.99 -18.49
N LEU A 63 1.90 17.33 -19.73
CA LEU A 63 1.23 18.35 -20.54
C LEU A 63 -0.07 17.89 -21.21
N LEU A 64 -0.46 16.61 -21.07
CA LEU A 64 -1.71 16.12 -21.64
C LEU A 64 -2.92 16.79 -20.97
N ASP A 65 -3.80 17.35 -21.80
CA ASP A 65 -4.98 18.11 -21.38
C ASP A 65 -6.12 17.26 -20.75
N ASN A 66 -6.03 15.93 -20.84
CA ASN A 66 -7.15 15.03 -20.55
C ASN A 66 -6.68 13.64 -20.11
N ARG A 67 -7.32 13.09 -19.07
CA ARG A 67 -7.11 11.73 -18.54
C ARG A 67 -7.32 10.60 -19.56
N THR A 68 -8.14 10.81 -20.59
CA THR A 68 -8.27 9.88 -21.72
C THR A 68 -6.99 9.80 -22.52
N LYS A 69 -6.32 10.93 -22.80
CA LYS A 69 -5.04 10.90 -23.50
C LYS A 69 -3.98 10.20 -22.65
N GLU A 70 -3.96 10.46 -21.34
CA GLU A 70 -3.06 9.73 -20.43
C GLU A 70 -3.29 8.21 -20.45
N ASP A 71 -4.55 7.77 -20.50
CA ASP A 71 -4.91 6.34 -20.53
C ASP A 71 -4.49 5.63 -21.82
N HIS A 72 -4.30 6.37 -22.90
CA HIS A 72 -3.80 5.87 -24.18
C HIS A 72 -2.32 6.17 -24.43
N TYR A 73 -1.65 6.90 -23.52
CA TYR A 73 -0.25 7.27 -23.70
C TYR A 73 0.66 6.07 -23.50
N VAL A 74 1.54 5.84 -24.48
CA VAL A 74 2.56 4.79 -24.48
C VAL A 74 3.91 5.48 -24.42
N PHE A 75 4.62 5.29 -23.32
CA PHE A 75 5.99 5.81 -23.18
C PHE A 75 6.91 5.08 -24.14
N LYS A 76 7.98 5.74 -24.57
CA LYS A 76 8.90 5.19 -25.56
C LYS A 76 10.24 4.84 -24.93
N LYS A 77 10.90 3.86 -25.52
CA LYS A 77 12.31 3.59 -25.23
C LYS A 77 13.13 4.81 -25.65
N SER A 78 14.08 5.21 -24.82
CA SER A 78 14.87 6.42 -25.02
C SER A 78 16.35 6.16 -24.78
N ASP A 79 17.18 6.89 -25.50
CA ASP A 79 18.63 6.94 -25.29
C ASP A 79 19.03 8.09 -24.33
N HIS A 80 18.10 8.99 -24.00
CA HIS A 80 18.32 10.15 -23.13
C HIS A 80 17.81 9.88 -21.71
N LEU A 81 18.46 8.92 -21.04
CA LEU A 81 18.04 8.42 -19.74
C LEU A 81 18.70 9.15 -18.58
N THR A 82 17.91 9.39 -17.54
CA THR A 82 18.36 9.97 -16.27
C THR A 82 18.04 9.03 -15.12
N HIS A 83 18.92 8.97 -14.12
CA HIS A 83 18.67 8.17 -12.92
C HIS A 83 17.56 8.75 -12.05
N TYR A 84 16.68 7.88 -11.56
CA TYR A 84 15.60 8.24 -10.66
C TYR A 84 15.62 7.35 -9.41
N ASN A 85 16.11 7.87 -8.30
CA ASN A 85 16.33 7.14 -7.04
C ASN A 85 15.36 7.56 -5.91
N TYR A 86 14.34 8.37 -6.21
CA TYR A 86 13.42 8.91 -5.19
C TYR A 86 12.40 7.89 -4.71
N ASN A 87 12.02 6.97 -5.60
CA ASN A 87 10.93 6.05 -5.41
C ASN A 87 11.39 4.62 -5.66
N PRO A 88 10.77 3.61 -5.02
CA PRO A 88 11.21 2.23 -5.20
C PRO A 88 10.86 1.70 -6.59
N ILE A 89 11.84 1.14 -7.30
CA ILE A 89 11.71 0.63 -8.68
C ILE A 89 10.65 -0.47 -8.85
N GLY A 90 10.24 -1.14 -7.77
CA GLY A 90 9.33 -2.29 -7.82
C GLY A 90 8.04 -2.05 -8.60
N TYR A 91 7.48 -0.84 -8.54
CA TYR A 91 6.24 -0.54 -9.25
C TYR A 91 6.44 -0.50 -10.78
N ALA A 92 7.63 -0.13 -11.26
CA ALA A 92 7.96 -0.18 -12.69
C ALA A 92 7.95 -1.61 -13.22
N TYR A 93 8.41 -2.61 -12.45
CA TYR A 93 8.29 -4.02 -12.83
C TYR A 93 6.82 -4.47 -12.95
N LEU A 94 5.94 -3.99 -12.06
CA LEU A 94 4.51 -4.29 -12.11
C LEU A 94 3.84 -3.64 -13.33
N ILE A 95 4.24 -2.42 -13.69
CA ILE A 95 3.78 -1.73 -14.92
C ILE A 95 4.31 -2.46 -16.17
N TYR A 96 5.57 -2.89 -16.16
CA TYR A 96 6.16 -3.70 -17.23
C TYR A 96 5.38 -4.99 -17.46
N LEU A 97 4.98 -5.69 -16.39
CA LEU A 97 4.13 -6.87 -16.50
C LEU A 97 2.73 -6.51 -17.02
N ALA A 98 2.15 -5.41 -16.53
CA ALA A 98 0.83 -4.96 -16.95
C ALA A 98 0.76 -4.65 -18.45
N ARG A 99 1.78 -3.99 -19.04
CA ARG A 99 1.80 -3.69 -20.48
C ARG A 99 1.88 -4.93 -21.36
N ILE A 100 2.55 -6.00 -20.89
CA ILE A 100 2.59 -7.28 -21.60
C ILE A 100 1.21 -7.95 -21.61
N ILE A 101 0.49 -7.87 -20.49
CA ILE A 101 -0.85 -8.46 -20.36
C ILE A 101 -1.90 -7.63 -21.11
N PHE A 102 -1.75 -6.30 -21.14
CA PHE A 102 -2.70 -5.36 -21.75
C PHE A 102 -2.02 -4.48 -22.81
N PRO A 103 -1.54 -5.05 -23.93
CA PRO A 103 -0.76 -4.30 -24.94
C PRO A 103 -1.60 -3.28 -25.74
N PHE A 104 -2.92 -3.35 -25.63
CA PHE A 104 -3.86 -2.43 -26.29
C PHE A 104 -4.11 -1.14 -25.48
N ALA A 105 -3.58 -1.03 -24.26
CA ALA A 105 -3.77 0.09 -23.36
C ALA A 105 -2.48 0.90 -23.20
N GLY A 106 -2.61 2.21 -22.95
CA GLY A 106 -1.48 3.02 -22.51
C GLY A 106 -0.98 2.57 -21.13
N HIS A 107 0.23 2.98 -20.74
CA HIS A 107 0.90 2.44 -19.54
C HIS A 107 0.09 2.66 -18.25
N GLN A 108 -0.56 3.82 -18.13
CA GLN A 108 -1.43 4.13 -17.01
C GLN A 108 -2.67 3.23 -16.95
N LEU A 109 -3.35 3.03 -18.09
CA LEU A 109 -4.55 2.20 -18.14
C LEU A 109 -4.19 0.72 -17.94
N ALA A 110 -3.09 0.25 -18.53
CA ALA A 110 -2.62 -1.12 -18.38
C ALA A 110 -2.43 -1.49 -16.90
N ILE A 111 -1.77 -0.65 -16.10
CA ILE A 111 -1.58 -0.94 -14.68
C ILE A 111 -2.89 -0.92 -13.88
N ILE A 112 -3.83 -0.02 -14.22
CA ILE A 112 -5.16 0.01 -13.57
C ILE A 112 -5.96 -1.26 -13.91
N LEU A 113 -5.93 -1.70 -15.16
CA LEU A 113 -6.58 -2.95 -15.59
C LEU A 113 -5.95 -4.16 -14.87
N PHE A 114 -4.62 -4.17 -14.71
CA PHE A 114 -3.93 -5.23 -14.00
C PHE A 114 -4.26 -5.28 -12.50
N GLN A 115 -4.37 -4.11 -11.85
CA GLN A 115 -4.84 -3.99 -10.47
C GLN A 115 -6.29 -4.49 -10.34
N GLY A 116 -7.18 -4.07 -11.24
CA GLY A 116 -8.58 -4.50 -11.29
C GLY A 116 -8.73 -6.01 -11.47
N LEU A 117 -8.00 -6.59 -12.44
CA LEU A 117 -7.99 -8.03 -12.68
C LEU A 117 -7.50 -8.79 -11.44
N THR A 118 -6.39 -8.35 -10.84
CA THR A 118 -5.82 -8.97 -9.64
C THR A 118 -6.80 -8.91 -8.46
N PHE A 119 -7.49 -7.78 -8.29
CA PHE A 119 -8.49 -7.60 -7.26
C PHE A 119 -9.69 -8.54 -7.42
N VAL A 120 -10.25 -8.63 -8.64
CA VAL A 120 -11.37 -9.54 -8.93
C VAL A 120 -10.97 -10.98 -8.66
N ILE A 121 -9.80 -11.42 -9.15
CA ILE A 121 -9.28 -12.76 -8.91
C ILE A 121 -9.19 -13.02 -7.40
N LEU A 122 -8.54 -12.13 -6.63
CA LEU A 122 -8.41 -12.29 -5.19
C LEU A 122 -9.77 -12.35 -4.48
N ALA A 123 -10.68 -11.43 -4.80
CA ALA A 123 -12.00 -11.35 -4.18
C ALA A 123 -12.82 -12.61 -4.45
N ILE A 124 -12.83 -13.11 -5.69
CA ILE A 124 -13.56 -14.33 -6.06
C ILE A 124 -12.94 -15.58 -5.42
N LEU A 125 -11.61 -15.67 -5.36
CA LEU A 125 -10.94 -16.77 -4.66
C LEU A 125 -11.36 -16.80 -3.19
N ILE A 126 -11.35 -15.66 -2.50
CA ILE A 126 -11.79 -15.58 -1.10
C ILE A 126 -13.27 -15.95 -0.97
N LEU A 127 -14.14 -15.35 -1.78
CA LEU A 127 -15.59 -15.64 -1.77
C LEU A 127 -15.90 -17.13 -1.99
N SER A 128 -15.11 -17.81 -2.82
CA SER A 128 -15.30 -19.23 -3.12
C SER A 128 -14.99 -20.16 -1.95
N GLU A 129 -14.12 -19.73 -1.03
CA GLU A 129 -13.65 -20.51 0.11
C GLU A 129 -14.43 -20.17 1.40
N LEU A 130 -15.21 -19.08 1.41
CA LEU A 130 -16.10 -18.76 2.54
C LEU A 130 -17.27 -19.76 2.61
N GLU A 131 -17.41 -20.41 3.77
CA GLU A 131 -18.34 -21.52 4.01
C GLU A 131 -19.82 -21.11 3.89
N THR A 132 -20.20 -19.96 4.43
CA THR A 132 -21.61 -19.54 4.55
C THR A 132 -21.93 -18.36 3.63
N SER A 133 -23.15 -18.34 3.08
CA SER A 133 -23.64 -17.23 2.27
C SER A 133 -23.56 -15.89 3.01
N ARG A 134 -23.85 -15.89 4.33
CA ARG A 134 -23.72 -14.69 5.17
C ARG A 134 -22.29 -14.13 5.15
N LYS A 135 -21.27 -14.98 5.37
CA LYS A 135 -19.86 -14.55 5.30
C LYS A 135 -19.53 -13.99 3.92
N ARG A 136 -20.03 -14.61 2.85
CA ARG A 136 -19.82 -14.14 1.47
C ARG A 136 -20.42 -12.76 1.23
N TYR A 137 -21.68 -12.52 1.62
CA TYR A 137 -22.30 -11.21 1.48
C TYR A 137 -21.59 -10.16 2.34
N LEU A 138 -21.23 -10.47 3.58
CA LEU A 138 -20.46 -9.55 4.42
C LEU A 138 -19.11 -9.21 3.79
N PHE A 139 -18.36 -10.19 3.28
CA PHE A 139 -17.11 -9.94 2.58
C PHE A 139 -17.32 -9.11 1.30
N LEU A 140 -18.36 -9.43 0.52
CA LEU A 140 -18.70 -8.69 -0.69
C LEU A 140 -18.92 -7.21 -0.37
N PHE A 141 -19.75 -6.87 0.61
CA PHE A 141 -20.07 -5.48 0.93
C PHE A 141 -18.95 -4.77 1.70
N LEU A 142 -18.31 -5.43 2.67
CA LEU A 142 -17.29 -4.80 3.51
C LEU A 142 -15.93 -4.66 2.81
N PHE A 143 -15.62 -5.54 1.86
CA PHE A 143 -14.34 -5.56 1.13
C PHE A 143 -14.53 -5.28 -0.36
N ALA A 144 -15.20 -6.18 -1.08
CA ALA A 144 -15.12 -6.20 -2.54
C ALA A 144 -15.87 -5.04 -3.22
N LEU A 145 -16.95 -4.55 -2.60
CA LEU A 145 -17.76 -3.42 -3.03
C LEU A 145 -17.53 -2.16 -2.18
N ASN A 146 -16.58 -2.21 -1.26
CA ASN A 146 -16.29 -1.06 -0.40
C ASN A 146 -15.69 0.07 -1.26
N PRO A 147 -16.32 1.26 -1.30
CA PRO A 147 -15.86 2.36 -2.15
C PRO A 147 -14.43 2.81 -1.84
N LEU A 148 -14.02 2.74 -0.57
CA LEU A 148 -12.65 3.07 -0.17
C LEU A 148 -11.67 2.05 -0.75
N ILE A 149 -12.03 0.77 -0.76
CA ILE A 149 -11.19 -0.29 -1.31
C ILE A 149 -11.08 -0.12 -2.82
N ILE A 150 -12.23 -0.05 -3.51
CA ILE A 150 -12.28 0.11 -4.95
C ILE A 150 -11.53 1.36 -5.42
N ARG A 151 -11.64 2.47 -4.68
CA ARG A 151 -10.89 3.71 -4.98
C ARG A 151 -9.40 3.41 -5.14
N PHE A 152 -8.79 2.61 -4.27
CA PHE A 152 -7.37 2.27 -4.36
C PHE A 152 -7.07 1.21 -5.40
N VAL A 153 -8.03 0.37 -5.79
CA VAL A 153 -7.90 -0.55 -6.93
C VAL A 153 -7.77 0.23 -8.24
N VAL A 154 -8.55 1.30 -8.42
CA VAL A 154 -8.52 2.13 -9.64
C VAL A 154 -7.55 3.32 -9.54
N PHE A 155 -6.78 3.40 -8.46
CA PHE A 155 -5.78 4.44 -8.24
C PHE A 155 -4.46 4.05 -8.91
N ASN A 156 -3.94 4.90 -9.79
CA ASN A 156 -2.74 4.69 -10.59
C ASN A 156 -1.42 4.79 -9.79
N LEU A 157 -1.39 4.27 -8.56
CA LEU A 157 -0.20 4.23 -7.73
C LEU A 157 -0.08 2.90 -6.98
N TYR A 158 1.10 2.64 -6.42
CA TYR A 158 1.49 1.38 -5.83
C TYR A 158 0.74 0.96 -4.54
N TYR A 159 -0.19 1.75 -4.02
CA TYR A 159 -0.85 1.46 -2.74
C TYR A 159 -1.64 0.16 -2.74
N PHE A 160 -2.31 -0.17 -3.86
CA PHE A 160 -3.10 -1.38 -4.03
C PHE A 160 -2.34 -2.65 -3.61
N TRP A 161 -1.08 -2.77 -4.04
CA TRP A 161 -0.31 -4.01 -3.98
C TRP A 161 -0.05 -4.53 -2.56
N GLN A 162 -0.10 -3.68 -1.53
CA GLN A 162 0.04 -4.09 -0.14
C GLN A 162 -1.04 -5.06 0.34
N ILE A 163 -2.24 -4.97 -0.24
CA ILE A 163 -3.36 -5.84 0.14
C ILE A 163 -3.09 -7.30 -0.19
N LEU A 164 -2.23 -7.55 -1.18
CA LEU A 164 -1.87 -8.92 -1.58
C LEU A 164 -1.01 -9.62 -0.52
N VAL A 165 -0.14 -8.90 0.19
CA VAL A 165 0.66 -9.50 1.28
C VAL A 165 -0.25 -9.91 2.44
N SER A 166 -1.14 -9.00 2.86
CA SER A 166 -2.08 -9.28 3.95
C SER A 166 -3.12 -10.34 3.54
N GLY A 167 -3.60 -10.28 2.30
CA GLY A 167 -4.44 -11.31 1.69
C GLY A 167 -3.75 -12.67 1.65
N LEU A 168 -2.51 -12.75 1.20
CA LEU A 168 -1.70 -13.97 1.18
C LEU A 168 -1.57 -14.59 2.57
N ILE A 169 -1.24 -13.79 3.59
CA ILE A 169 -1.16 -14.22 4.98
C ILE A 169 -2.50 -14.86 5.43
N LEU A 170 -3.63 -14.19 5.15
CA LEU A 170 -4.96 -14.69 5.51
C LEU A 170 -5.33 -15.97 4.74
N LEU A 171 -5.06 -16.02 3.43
CA LEU A 171 -5.33 -17.19 2.59
C LEU A 171 -4.60 -18.44 3.10
N ILE A 172 -3.32 -18.31 3.46
CA ILE A 172 -2.55 -19.45 3.99
C ILE A 172 -2.99 -19.78 5.43
N TYR A 173 -3.23 -18.78 6.27
CA TYR A 173 -3.64 -18.97 7.66
C TYR A 173 -4.95 -19.78 7.76
N TYR A 174 -5.96 -19.43 6.96
CA TYR A 174 -7.22 -20.16 6.87
C TYR A 174 -7.15 -21.44 6.02
N ASN A 175 -5.95 -21.84 5.60
CA ASN A 175 -5.68 -23.08 4.88
C ASN A 175 -6.48 -23.20 3.57
N PHE A 176 -6.60 -22.11 2.82
CA PHE A 176 -7.23 -22.14 1.50
C PHE A 176 -6.35 -22.95 0.52
N ARG A 177 -6.97 -23.43 -0.55
CA ARG A 177 -6.32 -24.37 -1.50
C ARG A 177 -5.06 -23.76 -2.11
N PRO A 178 -3.98 -24.53 -2.38
CA PRO A 178 -2.73 -23.99 -2.90
C PRO A 178 -2.82 -23.04 -4.10
N ARG A 179 -3.74 -23.34 -5.02
CA ARG A 179 -4.02 -22.48 -6.19
C ARG A 179 -4.48 -21.06 -5.84
N THR A 180 -5.09 -20.83 -4.67
CA THR A 180 -5.63 -19.52 -4.29
C THR A 180 -4.55 -18.52 -3.90
N TYR A 181 -3.38 -18.99 -3.48
CA TYR A 181 -2.28 -18.14 -3.05
C TYR A 181 -1.10 -18.09 -4.03
N LEU A 182 -1.19 -18.79 -5.18
CA LEU A 182 -0.12 -18.82 -6.19
C LEU A 182 0.16 -17.44 -6.78
N LEU A 183 -0.88 -16.71 -7.20
CA LEU A 183 -0.72 -15.38 -7.79
C LEU A 183 -0.06 -14.38 -6.82
N PRO A 184 -0.55 -14.21 -5.56
CA PRO A 184 0.13 -13.36 -4.59
C PRO A 184 1.57 -13.79 -4.29
N LEU A 185 1.88 -15.11 -4.29
CA LEU A 185 3.26 -15.60 -4.08
C LEU A 185 4.20 -15.20 -5.22
N ILE A 186 3.75 -15.33 -6.47
CA ILE A 186 4.54 -14.93 -7.65
C ILE A 186 4.81 -13.42 -7.63
N LEU A 187 3.83 -12.62 -7.20
CA LEU A 187 3.97 -11.17 -7.16
C LEU A 187 4.72 -10.67 -5.92
N LEU A 188 4.88 -11.50 -4.88
CA LEU A 188 5.44 -11.12 -3.58
C LEU A 188 6.77 -10.35 -3.65
N PRO A 189 7.82 -10.81 -4.36
CA PRO A 189 9.09 -10.07 -4.40
C PRO A 189 8.92 -8.68 -5.03
N PHE A 190 8.12 -8.54 -6.09
CA PHE A 190 7.85 -7.24 -6.71
C PHE A 190 7.10 -6.31 -5.76
N ILE A 191 6.18 -6.84 -4.94
CA ILE A 191 5.47 -6.06 -3.93
C ILE A 191 6.42 -5.58 -2.82
N ILE A 192 7.34 -6.43 -2.38
CA ILE A 192 8.37 -6.07 -1.37
C ILE A 192 9.24 -4.93 -1.90
N ILE A 193 9.73 -5.04 -3.15
CA ILE A 193 10.55 -4.00 -3.79
C ILE A 193 9.73 -2.73 -4.00
N THR A 194 8.45 -2.85 -4.37
CA THR A 194 7.55 -1.71 -4.61
C THR A 194 7.34 -0.90 -3.33
N ARG A 195 7.19 -1.59 -2.19
CA ARG A 195 6.96 -0.95 -0.91
C ARG A 195 7.70 -1.71 0.20
N PRO A 196 8.95 -1.29 0.49
CA PRO A 196 9.78 -1.94 1.50
C PRO A 196 9.16 -1.99 2.89
N THR A 197 8.21 -1.10 3.22
CA THR A 197 7.48 -1.15 4.50
C THR A 197 6.70 -2.44 4.69
N THR A 198 6.42 -3.22 3.62
CA THR A 198 5.79 -4.55 3.74
C THR A 198 6.70 -5.59 4.38
N ILE A 199 8.00 -5.31 4.51
CA ILE A 199 8.97 -6.20 5.18
C ILE A 199 8.55 -6.55 6.61
N THR A 200 7.86 -5.64 7.30
CA THR A 200 7.39 -5.84 8.67
C THR A 200 6.33 -6.93 8.78
N LEU A 201 5.63 -7.28 7.69
CA LEU A 201 4.68 -8.38 7.62
C LEU A 201 5.34 -9.73 7.33
N LEU A 202 6.60 -9.76 6.86
CA LEU A 202 7.28 -11.01 6.50
C LEU A 202 7.47 -11.98 7.68
N PRO A 203 7.76 -11.56 8.93
CA PRO A 203 7.80 -12.47 10.06
C PRO A 203 6.49 -13.22 10.26
N LEU A 204 5.35 -12.52 10.10
CA LEU A 204 4.03 -13.14 10.22
C LEU A 204 3.75 -14.09 9.05
N LEU A 205 4.10 -13.69 7.82
CA LEU A 205 4.00 -14.56 6.65
C LEU A 205 4.86 -15.83 6.81
N PHE A 206 6.11 -15.69 7.26
CA PHE A 206 7.01 -16.80 7.50
C PHE A 206 6.44 -17.77 8.55
N LEU A 207 5.94 -17.24 9.67
CA LEU A 207 5.31 -18.05 10.72
C LEU A 207 4.13 -18.87 10.17
N VAL A 208 3.26 -18.23 9.38
CA VAL A 208 2.09 -18.89 8.79
C VAL A 208 2.51 -19.94 7.75
N CYS A 209 3.47 -19.61 6.87
CA CYS A 209 4.00 -20.56 5.90
C CYS A 209 4.67 -21.75 6.57
N TYR A 210 5.48 -21.53 7.61
CA TYR A 210 6.13 -22.59 8.38
C TYR A 210 5.13 -23.56 9.02
N GLN A 211 3.99 -23.05 9.50
CA GLN A 211 2.94 -23.88 10.08
C GLN A 211 2.12 -24.68 9.05
N LYS A 212 2.11 -24.27 7.79
CA LYS A 212 1.16 -24.77 6.77
C LYS A 212 1.81 -25.43 5.56
N LEU A 213 3.07 -25.14 5.29
CA LEU A 213 3.80 -25.63 4.13
C LEU A 213 4.95 -26.55 4.55
N SER A 214 5.34 -27.46 3.66
CA SER A 214 6.56 -28.25 3.87
C SER A 214 7.79 -27.34 3.85
N PHE A 215 8.84 -27.75 4.58
CA PHE A 215 10.11 -27.02 4.61
C PHE A 215 10.67 -26.77 3.20
N THR A 216 10.57 -27.76 2.30
CA THR A 216 11.00 -27.64 0.90
C THR A 216 10.29 -26.52 0.15
N LYS A 217 8.97 -26.39 0.32
CA LYS A 217 8.18 -25.31 -0.31
C LYS A 217 8.55 -23.96 0.28
N LEU A 218 8.69 -23.88 1.60
CA LEU A 218 9.09 -22.66 2.30
C LEU A 218 10.49 -22.19 1.85
N ALA A 219 11.45 -23.11 1.77
CA ALA A 219 12.80 -22.84 1.28
C ALA A 219 12.77 -22.34 -0.17
N GLY A 220 11.98 -22.99 -1.05
CA GLY A 220 11.82 -22.55 -2.44
C GLY A 220 11.21 -21.15 -2.58
N ILE A 221 10.15 -20.84 -1.82
CA ILE A 221 9.54 -19.50 -1.81
C ILE A 221 10.53 -18.46 -1.30
N THR A 222 11.27 -18.78 -0.24
CA THR A 222 12.27 -17.88 0.36
C THR A 222 13.40 -17.61 -0.62
N ALA A 223 13.95 -18.66 -1.25
CA ALA A 223 15.00 -18.55 -2.26
C ALA A 223 14.54 -17.72 -3.46
N TYR A 224 13.32 -17.97 -3.98
CA TYR A 224 12.72 -17.17 -5.05
C TYR A 224 12.64 -15.68 -4.67
N CYS A 225 12.09 -15.38 -3.50
CA CYS A 225 11.96 -13.98 -3.05
C CYS A 225 13.33 -13.31 -2.89
N LEU A 226 14.29 -14.00 -2.26
CA LEU A 226 15.64 -13.47 -2.07
C LEU A 226 16.35 -13.21 -3.39
N VAL A 227 16.31 -14.15 -4.33
CA VAL A 227 16.95 -13.99 -5.65
C VAL A 227 16.37 -12.77 -6.38
N ILE A 228 15.05 -12.65 -6.46
CA ILE A 228 14.43 -11.51 -7.16
C ILE A 228 14.72 -10.18 -6.43
N VAL A 229 14.64 -10.15 -5.09
CA VAL A 229 14.95 -8.94 -4.32
C VAL A 229 16.41 -8.53 -4.49
N LEU A 230 17.37 -9.47 -4.41
CA LEU A 230 18.79 -9.18 -4.57
C LEU A 230 19.12 -8.66 -5.98
N LEU A 231 18.48 -9.20 -7.01
CA LEU A 231 18.72 -8.79 -8.39
C LEU A 231 18.04 -7.46 -8.73
N CYS A 232 16.82 -7.23 -8.25
CA CYS A 232 15.97 -6.13 -8.72
C CYS A 232 15.80 -4.96 -7.74
N TYR A 233 16.23 -5.10 -6.47
CA TYR A 233 16.12 -4.01 -5.50
C TYR A 233 17.16 -2.92 -5.77
N LYS A 234 16.70 -1.67 -5.80
CA LYS A 234 17.55 -0.49 -5.86
C LYS A 234 17.24 0.42 -4.66
N PRO A 235 18.25 0.82 -3.87
CA PRO A 235 18.05 1.74 -2.75
C PRO A 235 17.42 3.07 -3.19
N THR A 236 16.58 3.64 -2.33
CA THR A 236 15.92 4.92 -2.57
C THR A 236 16.45 6.01 -1.65
N GLU A 237 16.50 7.26 -2.10
CA GLU A 237 16.86 8.43 -1.29
C GLU A 237 15.65 9.08 -0.56
N LYS A 238 14.60 8.29 -0.33
CA LYS A 238 13.37 8.77 0.29
C LYS A 238 13.63 9.32 1.69
N ASN A 239 13.30 10.60 1.90
CA ASN A 239 13.49 11.30 3.17
C ASN A 239 12.41 10.92 4.20
N ILE A 240 12.71 10.00 5.12
CA ILE A 240 11.77 9.63 6.20
C ILE A 240 11.52 10.78 7.20
N TRP A 241 12.48 11.68 7.36
CA TRP A 241 12.40 12.79 8.31
C TRP A 241 11.46 13.89 7.83
N HIS A 242 11.30 14.04 6.51
CA HIS A 242 10.24 14.87 5.93
C HIS A 242 8.86 14.40 6.42
N SER A 243 8.58 13.10 6.27
CA SER A 243 7.31 12.53 6.75
C SER A 243 7.18 12.70 8.26
N ALA A 244 8.23 12.37 9.04
CA ALA A 244 8.19 12.52 10.50
C ALA A 244 7.88 13.97 10.94
N TYR A 245 8.46 14.97 10.28
CA TYR A 245 8.19 16.37 10.55
C TYR A 245 6.76 16.76 10.21
N ALA A 246 6.29 16.45 9.00
CA ALA A 246 4.90 16.71 8.59
C ALA A 246 3.88 15.99 9.50
N GLY A 247 4.23 14.78 9.96
CA GLY A 247 3.42 13.96 10.86
C GLY A 247 3.16 14.58 12.24
N ILE A 248 3.99 15.53 12.68
CA ILE A 248 3.76 16.31 13.90
C ILE A 248 2.43 17.07 13.79
N GLY A 249 2.12 17.58 12.60
CA GLY A 249 0.92 18.34 12.29
C GLY A 249 -0.35 17.53 12.10
N ALA A 250 -0.31 16.21 12.33
CA ALA A 250 -1.50 15.36 12.31
C ALA A 250 -2.52 15.75 13.39
N TYR A 251 -2.07 16.37 14.49
CA TYR A 251 -2.96 16.81 15.56
C TYR A 251 -2.53 18.20 16.03
N PRO A 252 -3.42 18.93 16.75
CA PRO A 252 -3.08 20.20 17.36
C PRO A 252 -1.78 20.08 18.17
N ASN A 253 -0.87 21.02 17.90
CA ASN A 253 0.47 21.06 18.48
C ASN A 253 0.88 22.53 18.73
N PRO A 254 1.77 22.78 19.70
CA PRO A 254 2.17 24.14 20.08
C PRO A 254 3.14 24.79 19.09
N TYR A 255 3.58 24.08 18.05
CA TYR A 255 4.59 24.54 17.09
C TYR A 255 3.99 25.03 15.77
N ASN A 256 2.66 25.03 15.66
CA ASN A 256 1.91 25.44 14.46
C ASN A 256 2.34 24.69 13.18
N VAL A 257 2.78 23.43 13.32
CA VAL A 257 3.08 22.54 12.19
C VAL A 257 1.77 21.92 11.71
N HIS A 258 1.52 21.97 10.41
CA HIS A 258 0.36 21.34 9.77
C HIS A 258 0.78 20.05 9.05
N LEU A 259 -0.17 19.12 8.89
CA LEU A 259 0.03 17.90 8.10
C LEU A 259 0.08 18.24 6.60
N SER A 260 1.22 18.78 6.16
CA SER A 260 1.41 19.33 4.83
C SER A 260 2.88 19.23 4.42
N ASP A 261 3.13 18.80 3.18
CA ASP A 261 4.49 18.78 2.62
C ASP A 261 5.06 20.21 2.55
N ASN A 262 4.20 21.22 2.34
CA ASN A 262 4.60 22.63 2.26
C ASN A 262 5.19 23.14 3.58
N ASP A 263 4.71 22.67 4.73
CA ASP A 263 5.26 23.10 6.03
C ASP A 263 6.68 22.56 6.22
N ALA A 264 6.96 21.36 5.71
CA ALA A 264 8.30 20.79 5.71
C ALA A 264 9.23 21.52 4.72
N TYR A 265 8.73 21.91 3.55
CA TYR A 265 9.49 22.73 2.60
C TYR A 265 9.76 24.14 3.15
N ALA A 266 8.78 24.77 3.80
CA ALA A 266 8.95 26.08 4.43
C ALA A 266 10.02 26.08 5.53
N LEU A 267 10.21 24.96 6.23
CA LEU A 267 11.31 24.80 7.19
C LEU A 267 12.68 24.90 6.50
N PHE A 268 12.84 24.29 5.32
CA PHE A 268 14.05 24.38 4.52
C PHE A 268 14.27 25.81 4.04
N ASP A 269 13.25 26.42 3.44
CA ASP A 269 13.31 27.78 2.90
C ASP A 269 13.74 28.79 3.97
N LYS A 270 13.19 28.66 5.18
CA LYS A 270 13.54 29.49 6.33
C LYS A 270 15.00 29.33 6.76
N LYS A 271 15.59 28.14 6.63
CA LYS A 271 16.95 27.83 7.06
C LYS A 271 18.00 28.16 6.02
N MET A 272 17.67 28.02 4.74
CA MET A 272 18.61 28.17 3.63
C MET A 272 18.50 29.50 2.88
N GLY A 273 17.36 30.20 2.99
CA GLY A 273 17.14 31.48 2.32
C GLY A 273 16.74 31.37 0.84
N TYR A 274 16.53 30.15 0.31
CA TYR A 274 16.02 29.90 -1.04
C TYR A 274 14.99 28.77 -1.05
N LYS A 275 14.16 28.72 -2.10
CA LYS A 275 13.03 27.79 -2.19
C LYS A 275 13.45 26.37 -2.56
N LEU A 276 12.86 25.38 -1.89
CA LEU A 276 12.90 23.98 -2.31
C LEU A 276 11.76 23.68 -3.30
N SER A 277 12.09 23.20 -4.50
CA SER A 277 11.12 22.82 -5.52
C SER A 277 11.17 21.33 -5.82
N ALA A 278 10.08 20.63 -5.49
CA ALA A 278 9.83 19.23 -5.86
C ALA A 278 9.11 19.08 -7.21
N SER A 279 9.04 20.14 -8.02
CA SER A 279 8.58 20.06 -9.41
C SER A 279 9.59 19.31 -10.26
N LEU A 280 9.17 18.76 -11.40
CA LEU A 280 10.08 18.17 -12.37
C LEU A 280 11.16 19.19 -12.78
N GLY A 281 12.44 18.79 -12.73
CA GLY A 281 13.58 19.69 -12.95
C GLY A 281 13.89 20.65 -11.79
N GLY A 282 13.19 20.54 -10.65
CA GLY A 282 13.45 21.34 -9.45
C GLY A 282 14.69 20.87 -8.67
N ASN A 283 15.18 21.74 -7.78
CA ASN A 283 16.37 21.48 -6.96
C ASN A 283 16.18 20.41 -5.88
N TYR A 284 14.95 19.95 -5.60
CA TYR A 284 14.72 18.84 -4.68
C TYR A 284 15.44 17.56 -5.13
N TYR A 285 15.67 17.43 -6.44
CA TYR A 285 16.29 16.26 -7.02
C TYR A 285 17.83 16.33 -7.10
N ASP A 286 18.44 17.39 -6.56
CA ASP A 286 19.88 17.48 -6.42
C ASP A 286 20.37 16.78 -5.14
N LYS A 287 21.44 15.98 -5.27
CA LYS A 287 21.96 15.15 -4.17
C LYS A 287 22.46 15.99 -2.98
N ALA A 288 23.10 17.13 -3.24
CA ALA A 288 23.56 18.00 -2.16
C ALA A 288 22.37 18.64 -1.43
N THR A 289 21.39 19.12 -2.20
CA THR A 289 20.16 19.74 -1.67
C THR A 289 19.34 18.76 -0.82
N ILE A 290 19.14 17.51 -1.26
CA ILE A 290 18.36 16.53 -0.49
C ILE A 290 19.07 16.13 0.81
N GLN A 291 20.40 16.04 0.83
CA GLN A 291 21.15 15.73 2.05
C GLN A 291 21.05 16.86 3.08
N ILE A 292 21.12 18.11 2.63
CA ILE A 292 20.91 19.29 3.48
C ILE A 292 19.48 19.28 4.02
N TYR A 293 18.50 19.03 3.16
CA TYR A 293 17.09 18.98 3.55
C TYR A 293 16.80 17.87 4.58
N GLN A 294 17.32 16.66 4.36
CA GLN A 294 17.23 15.54 5.30
C GLN A 294 17.83 15.89 6.66
N ARG A 295 18.97 16.59 6.68
CA ARG A 295 19.60 17.04 7.93
C ARG A 295 18.73 18.05 8.66
N ILE A 296 18.23 19.06 7.96
CA ILE A 296 17.37 20.10 8.54
C ILE A 296 16.10 19.49 9.16
N THR A 297 15.39 18.63 8.43
CA THR A 297 14.15 18.02 8.94
C THR A 297 14.42 17.06 10.10
N ARG A 298 15.50 16.26 10.01
CA ARG A 298 15.91 15.37 11.11
C ARG A 298 16.21 16.16 12.38
N ASP A 299 17.07 17.17 12.27
CA ASP A 299 17.56 17.90 13.43
C ASP A 299 16.41 18.66 14.11
N GLU A 300 15.46 19.19 13.32
CA GLU A 300 14.24 19.81 13.86
C GLU A 300 13.30 18.81 14.53
N VAL A 301 13.06 17.63 13.94
CA VAL A 301 12.26 16.57 14.57
C VAL A 301 12.88 16.14 15.90
N LEU A 302 14.20 15.91 15.93
CA LEU A 302 14.90 15.53 17.15
C LEU A 302 14.89 16.63 18.21
N ARG A 303 14.99 17.90 17.80
CA ARG A 303 14.85 19.06 18.69
C ARG A 303 13.46 19.08 19.33
N LEU A 304 12.40 18.96 18.54
CA LEU A 304 11.02 18.95 19.02
C LEU A 304 10.72 17.75 19.91
N LEU A 305 11.28 16.57 19.59
CA LEU A 305 11.17 15.37 20.42
C LEU A 305 11.80 15.56 21.80
N ARG A 306 12.95 16.24 21.89
CA ARG A 306 13.61 16.54 23.16
C ARG A 306 12.83 17.56 23.99
N ILE A 307 12.21 18.55 23.35
CA ILE A 307 11.45 19.60 24.04
C ILE A 307 10.10 19.08 24.53
N ASN A 308 9.40 18.27 23.72
CA ASN A 308 8.06 17.78 24.03
C ASN A 308 7.88 16.32 23.58
N PRO A 309 8.43 15.34 24.30
CA PRO A 309 8.31 13.92 23.94
C PRO A 309 6.86 13.42 23.99
N TRP A 310 6.03 14.02 24.86
CA TRP A 310 4.63 13.65 25.02
C TRP A 310 3.79 13.92 23.77
N LEU A 311 4.15 14.93 22.97
CA LEU A 311 3.51 15.16 21.67
C LEU A 311 3.66 13.96 20.74
N PHE A 312 4.85 13.37 20.68
CA PHE A 312 5.15 12.22 19.82
C PHE A 312 4.46 10.96 20.35
N ILE A 313 4.49 10.73 21.66
CA ILE A 313 3.77 9.60 22.29
C ILE A 313 2.26 9.71 22.02
N LYS A 314 1.67 10.89 22.23
CA LYS A 314 0.25 11.16 21.93
C LYS A 314 -0.09 10.81 20.49
N ASN A 315 0.68 11.34 19.53
CA ASN A 315 0.45 11.11 18.12
C ASN A 315 0.61 9.61 17.79
N ALA A 316 1.66 8.95 18.29
CA ALA A 316 1.89 7.53 18.08
C ALA A 316 0.72 6.67 18.58
N VAL A 317 0.21 6.92 19.80
CA VAL A 317 -0.94 6.19 20.36
C VAL A 317 -2.19 6.35 19.49
N LEU A 318 -2.51 7.59 19.10
CA LEU A 318 -3.68 7.86 18.25
C LEU A 318 -3.52 7.19 16.88
N ASN A 319 -2.34 7.28 16.27
CA ASN A 319 -2.00 6.64 15.00
C ASN A 319 -2.09 5.11 15.09
N THR A 320 -1.61 4.50 16.18
CA THR A 320 -1.76 3.06 16.40
C THR A 320 -3.23 2.66 16.40
N PHE A 321 -4.10 3.34 17.16
CA PHE A 321 -5.50 2.98 17.17
C PHE A 321 -6.22 3.30 15.86
N GLN A 322 -5.86 4.36 15.16
CA GLN A 322 -6.37 4.60 13.81
C GLN A 322 -6.02 3.48 12.83
N SER A 323 -4.92 2.76 13.06
CA SER A 323 -4.53 1.61 12.23
C SER A 323 -5.47 0.42 12.37
N PHE A 324 -6.31 0.39 13.40
CA PHE A 324 -7.39 -0.55 13.62
C PHE A 324 -8.73 -0.06 13.06
N GLY A 325 -8.80 1.16 12.53
CA GLY A 325 -10.00 1.79 11.99
C GLY A 325 -9.91 2.15 10.51
N LEU A 326 -10.47 3.29 10.13
CA LEU A 326 -10.44 3.81 8.75
C LEU A 326 -9.14 4.56 8.40
N GLY A 327 -8.27 4.76 9.39
CA GLY A 327 -7.10 5.61 9.28
C GLY A 327 -7.39 7.10 9.52
N TYR A 328 -6.38 7.91 9.18
CA TYR A 328 -6.40 9.36 9.33
C TYR A 328 -6.91 10.06 8.07
N LEU A 329 -7.97 10.87 8.20
CA LEU A 329 -8.65 11.58 7.13
C LEU A 329 -8.14 13.02 7.01
N ASN A 330 -7.13 13.27 6.17
CA ASN A 330 -6.43 14.57 6.06
C ASN A 330 -7.30 15.80 5.78
N ARG A 331 -8.44 15.62 5.09
CA ARG A 331 -9.33 16.73 4.69
C ARG A 331 -10.52 16.93 5.62
N TRP A 332 -10.57 16.19 6.71
CA TRP A 332 -11.71 16.17 7.62
C TRP A 332 -11.35 16.88 8.93
N PRO A 333 -12.33 17.47 9.63
CA PRO A 333 -12.13 18.02 10.96
C PRO A 333 -11.38 17.07 11.89
N VAL A 334 -10.47 17.60 12.70
CA VAL A 334 -9.61 16.81 13.60
C VAL A 334 -10.42 15.93 14.55
N TRP A 335 -11.60 16.37 15.00
CA TRP A 335 -12.47 15.57 15.87
C TRP A 335 -12.89 14.23 15.24
N ILE A 336 -12.97 14.16 13.90
CA ILE A 336 -13.29 12.93 13.17
C ILE A 336 -12.11 11.96 13.22
N ASN A 337 -10.88 12.48 13.23
CA ASN A 337 -9.68 11.67 13.42
C ASN A 337 -9.59 11.11 14.85
N TYR A 338 -9.98 11.89 15.86
CA TYR A 338 -10.12 11.38 17.23
C TYR A 338 -11.21 10.31 17.35
N PHE A 339 -12.36 10.51 16.70
CA PHE A 339 -13.43 9.53 16.67
C PHE A 339 -13.00 8.24 15.94
N SER A 340 -12.28 8.35 14.82
CA SER A 340 -11.68 7.21 14.10
C SER A 340 -10.70 6.43 14.99
N ALA A 341 -9.84 7.14 15.75
CA ALA A 341 -8.95 6.52 16.72
C ALA A 341 -9.72 5.78 17.83
N PHE A 342 -10.79 6.39 18.35
CA PHE A 342 -11.64 5.78 19.38
C PHE A 342 -12.34 4.50 18.87
N LEU A 343 -12.91 4.52 17.66
CA LEU A 343 -13.49 3.33 17.05
C LEU A 343 -12.44 2.22 16.85
N GLY A 344 -11.23 2.60 16.42
CA GLY A 344 -10.11 1.68 16.30
C GLY A 344 -9.68 1.08 17.65
N PHE A 345 -9.69 1.87 18.73
CA PHE A 345 -9.46 1.38 20.09
C PHE A 345 -10.52 0.36 20.53
N VAL A 346 -11.80 0.67 20.35
CA VAL A 346 -12.91 -0.25 20.67
C VAL A 346 -12.79 -1.55 19.86
N TYR A 347 -12.43 -1.46 18.59
CA TYR A 347 -12.21 -2.62 17.74
C TYR A 347 -11.00 -3.45 18.20
N ALA A 348 -9.86 -2.82 18.51
CA ALA A 348 -8.68 -3.47 19.04
C ALA A 348 -8.98 -4.20 20.37
N LEU A 349 -9.70 -3.54 21.29
CA LEU A 349 -10.14 -4.15 22.55
C LEU A 349 -11.07 -5.34 22.30
N THR A 350 -11.99 -5.23 21.35
CA THR A 350 -12.88 -6.34 20.97
C THR A 350 -12.10 -7.54 20.44
N LEU A 351 -11.10 -7.31 19.57
CA LEU A 351 -10.21 -8.37 19.10
C LEU A 351 -9.42 -9.01 20.25
N LEU A 352 -8.95 -8.20 21.21
CA LEU A 352 -8.21 -8.67 22.37
C LEU A 352 -9.09 -9.56 23.27
N LEU A 353 -10.29 -9.11 23.60
CA LEU A 353 -11.27 -9.87 24.38
C LEU A 353 -11.68 -11.19 23.68
N ARG A 354 -11.69 -11.18 22.35
CA ARG A 354 -11.94 -12.37 21.51
C ARG A 354 -10.69 -13.20 21.23
N LYS A 355 -9.54 -12.86 21.83
CA LYS A 355 -8.23 -13.53 21.68
C LYS A 355 -7.77 -13.64 20.23
N GLN A 356 -8.12 -12.66 19.39
CA GLN A 356 -7.74 -12.62 17.97
C GLN A 356 -6.34 -12.02 17.77
N TYR A 357 -5.35 -12.54 18.50
CA TYR A 357 -3.99 -12.01 18.52
C TYR A 357 -3.32 -12.01 17.14
N PHE A 358 -3.66 -12.97 16.29
CA PHE A 358 -3.14 -13.03 14.92
C PHE A 358 -3.55 -11.81 14.08
N ILE A 359 -4.82 -11.39 14.18
CA ILE A 359 -5.32 -10.20 13.47
C ILE A 359 -4.68 -8.93 14.05
N ILE A 360 -4.56 -8.86 15.38
CA ILE A 360 -3.88 -7.75 16.07
C ILE A 360 -2.42 -7.63 15.57
N ALA A 361 -1.69 -8.74 15.54
CA ALA A 361 -0.30 -8.78 15.07
C ALA A 361 -0.20 -8.33 13.60
N GLY A 362 -1.11 -8.80 12.73
CA GLY A 362 -1.17 -8.38 11.33
C GLY A 362 -1.36 -6.87 11.16
N ILE A 363 -2.28 -6.27 11.90
CA ILE A 363 -2.55 -4.83 11.84
C ILE A 363 -1.37 -4.00 12.38
N ILE A 364 -0.80 -4.41 13.52
CA ILE A 364 0.35 -3.72 14.13
C ILE A 364 1.55 -3.82 13.20
N LEU A 365 1.93 -5.02 12.77
CA LEU A 365 3.08 -5.21 11.89
C LEU A 365 2.90 -4.49 10.55
N GLY A 366 1.69 -4.45 9.99
CA GLY A 366 1.42 -3.72 8.75
C GLY A 366 1.56 -2.19 8.86
N SER A 367 1.61 -1.64 10.07
CA SER A 367 1.61 -0.20 10.32
C SER A 367 2.77 0.33 11.19
N ILE A 368 3.53 -0.56 11.85
CA ILE A 368 4.59 -0.19 12.79
C ILE A 368 5.73 0.62 12.16
N SER A 369 5.94 0.47 10.85
CA SER A 369 6.99 1.17 10.12
C SER A 369 6.75 2.67 9.95
N PHE A 370 5.53 3.17 10.21
CA PHE A 370 5.20 4.59 10.05
C PHE A 370 4.35 5.19 11.18
N THR A 371 3.47 4.41 11.84
CA THR A 371 2.60 4.92 12.91
C THR A 371 3.29 5.63 14.08
N PRO A 372 4.55 5.30 14.46
CA PRO A 372 5.23 6.02 15.54
C PRO A 372 5.49 7.51 15.22
N TYR A 373 5.54 7.89 13.95
CA TYR A 373 5.95 9.23 13.53
C TYR A 373 5.09 9.86 12.43
N TYR A 374 4.17 9.13 11.83
CA TYR A 374 3.29 9.63 10.76
C TYR A 374 1.88 9.03 10.87
N PRO A 375 0.82 9.83 10.65
CA PRO A 375 -0.55 9.34 10.72
C PRO A 375 -0.84 8.28 9.64
N PRO A 376 -1.59 7.22 9.98
CA PRO A 376 -1.90 6.14 9.06
C PRO A 376 -3.03 6.56 8.10
N ILE A 377 -2.70 7.33 7.06
CA ILE A 377 -3.72 7.69 6.06
C ILE A 377 -4.27 6.44 5.35
N PRO A 378 -5.51 6.46 4.83
CA PRO A 378 -6.16 5.29 4.24
C PRO A 378 -5.33 4.54 3.19
N ALA A 379 -4.52 5.27 2.41
CA ALA A 379 -3.63 4.71 1.39
C ALA A 379 -2.48 3.87 2.00
N TYR A 380 -2.00 4.24 3.18
CA TYR A 380 -0.89 3.57 3.86
C TYR A 380 -1.39 2.38 4.67
N MET A 381 -2.66 2.41 5.07
CA MET A 381 -3.35 1.30 5.72
C MET A 381 -3.92 0.27 4.75
N TYR A 382 -3.75 0.44 3.44
CA TYR A 382 -4.48 -0.39 2.48
C TYR A 382 -4.25 -1.90 2.68
N GLY A 383 -3.04 -2.30 3.08
CA GLY A 383 -2.76 -3.68 3.49
C GLY A 383 -3.58 -4.15 4.69
N ASN A 384 -3.71 -3.30 5.72
CA ASN A 384 -4.41 -3.60 6.97
C ASN A 384 -5.91 -3.86 6.79
N TYR A 385 -6.54 -3.32 5.74
CA TYR A 385 -7.97 -3.51 5.54
C TYR A 385 -8.36 -4.98 5.35
N ALA A 386 -7.48 -5.81 4.78
CA ALA A 386 -7.73 -7.25 4.72
C ALA A 386 -7.83 -7.87 6.12
N PHE A 387 -6.93 -7.51 7.04
CA PHE A 387 -6.97 -7.97 8.44
C PHE A 387 -8.18 -7.41 9.20
N ILE A 388 -8.50 -6.12 9.03
CA ILE A 388 -9.66 -5.49 9.68
C ILE A 388 -10.95 -6.19 9.25
N ILE A 389 -11.13 -6.44 7.95
CA ILE A 389 -12.35 -7.08 7.46
C ILE A 389 -12.40 -8.55 7.91
N ALA A 390 -11.27 -9.26 7.89
CA ALA A 390 -11.21 -10.61 8.47
C ALA A 390 -11.62 -10.61 9.95
N GLY A 391 -11.10 -9.68 10.76
CA GLY A 391 -11.46 -9.57 12.17
C GLY A 391 -12.94 -9.20 12.39
N ILE A 392 -13.53 -8.35 11.55
CA ILE A 392 -14.97 -8.06 11.60
C ILE A 392 -15.79 -9.33 11.31
N LEU A 393 -15.42 -10.10 10.28
CA LEU A 393 -16.07 -11.37 9.95
C LEU A 393 -15.98 -12.38 11.11
N LEU A 394 -14.85 -12.42 11.82
CA LEU A 394 -14.67 -13.26 13.00
C LEU A 394 -15.56 -12.81 14.17
N ILE A 395 -15.61 -11.50 14.45
CA ILE A 395 -16.41 -10.92 15.54
C ILE A 395 -17.91 -11.15 15.32
N LEU A 396 -18.39 -10.91 14.09
CA LEU A 396 -19.80 -11.06 13.74
C LEU A 396 -20.28 -12.51 13.70
N ASN A 397 -19.35 -13.46 13.56
CA ASN A 397 -19.67 -14.88 13.50
C ASN A 397 -19.35 -15.54 14.85
N ARG A 398 -20.32 -15.54 15.77
CA ARG A 398 -20.23 -16.16 17.12
C ARG A 398 -19.73 -17.62 17.12
N SER A 399 -19.83 -18.31 15.99
CA SER A 399 -19.56 -19.74 15.80
C SER A 399 -18.18 -20.10 15.24
N LEU A 400 -17.22 -19.16 15.18
CA LEU A 400 -15.83 -19.53 14.93
C LEU A 400 -15.19 -19.99 16.24
N PRO A 401 -14.99 -21.30 16.47
CA PRO A 401 -14.17 -21.74 17.59
C PRO A 401 -12.80 -21.10 17.46
N LEU A 402 -12.24 -20.64 18.59
CA LEU A 402 -10.82 -20.38 18.75
C LEU A 402 -10.09 -21.47 17.99
N VAL A 403 -9.29 -21.11 16.97
CA VAL A 403 -8.55 -22.07 16.15
C VAL A 403 -7.81 -22.99 17.11
N LYS A 404 -8.35 -24.20 17.36
CA LYS A 404 -7.64 -25.23 18.07
C LYS A 404 -6.50 -25.57 17.12
N PHE A 405 -5.28 -25.21 17.52
CA PHE A 405 -4.09 -25.70 16.84
C PHE A 405 -4.18 -27.22 16.83
N ARG A 406 -4.68 -27.79 15.73
CA ARG A 406 -4.48 -29.21 15.45
C ARG A 406 -2.97 -29.34 15.38
N LYS A 407 -2.36 -29.95 16.39
CA LYS A 407 -1.05 -30.56 16.24
C LYS A 407 -1.17 -31.44 14.99
N SER A 408 -0.58 -31.01 13.88
CA SER A 408 -0.32 -31.92 12.79
C SER A 408 0.59 -32.98 13.39
N SER A 409 0.06 -34.19 13.58
CA SER A 409 0.91 -35.37 13.65
C SER A 409 1.70 -35.37 12.34
N VAL A 410 2.93 -34.87 12.42
CA VAL A 410 3.90 -34.98 11.33
C VAL A 410 4.20 -36.47 11.23
N SER A 411 3.64 -37.10 10.20
CA SER A 411 4.12 -38.36 9.65
C SER A 411 4.91 -38.05 8.39
#